data_AF-A0A2H0GAQ4-F1
#
_entry.id   AF-A0A2H0GAQ4-F1
#
_cell.length_a   1.000
_cell.length_b   1.000
_cell.length_c   1.000
_cell.angle_alpha   90.00
_cell.angle_beta   90.00
_cell.angle_gamma   90.00
#
_symmetry.space_group_name_H-M   'P 1'
#
loop_
_entity.id
_entity.type
_entity.pdbx_description
1 polymer ?
#
loop_
_entity_poly.entity_id
_entity_poly.type
_entity_poly.pdbx_seq_one_letter_code
_entity_poly.pdbx_strand_id
1 'polypeptide(L)'
;MFTYNFCFSQKTPGYLGKKLVPTYSLGFAPSFFNPNKNGAKGFFTFNLFHQLRLDYVTSRKSAVGIGFETYSTGIDYDYGYRNDAQDINIRFARHGILNVKGFQLYRSFYSNGIAPMGKRHSLGLKVLFSSTDFEDVGATKTKPDNSNPYSNQITSPYEIKKGGTSKDFGFMYSYSSSRIISDIIVLSFGIDFNVIFSAHFKYFGSIISQDLDDSSPSNQTEEYFLNDKAKQRVFSSQFLMLKIGIGFLAF
;
A
#
# COMPACT_ATOMS: atom_id res chain seq x y z
N MET A 1 54.56 17.01 -33.40
CA MET A 1 53.15 17.01 -33.83
C MET A 1 52.43 16.02 -32.92
N PHE A 2 51.67 16.50 -31.93
CA PHE A 2 50.97 15.63 -30.97
C PHE A 2 49.54 15.39 -31.44
N THR A 3 49.25 14.18 -31.90
CA THR A 3 47.91 13.73 -32.26
C THR A 3 47.18 13.29 -30.99
N TYR A 4 46.32 14.16 -30.45
CA TYR A 4 45.37 13.79 -29.42
C TYR A 4 44.20 13.01 -30.05
N ASN A 5 44.29 11.68 -29.99
CA ASN A 5 43.15 10.82 -30.31
C ASN A 5 42.16 10.85 -29.12
N PHE A 6 41.23 11.80 -29.13
CA PHE A 6 40.03 11.74 -28.30
C PHE A 6 39.06 10.71 -28.89
N CYS A 7 39.34 9.42 -28.69
CA CYS A 7 38.34 8.38 -28.92
C CYS A 7 37.38 8.35 -27.72
N PHE A 8 36.39 9.26 -27.70
CA PHE A 8 35.23 9.10 -26.83
C PHE A 8 34.40 7.93 -27.37
N SER A 9 34.75 6.70 -26.98
CA SER A 9 33.83 5.58 -27.08
C SER A 9 32.69 5.81 -26.08
N GLN A 10 31.72 6.65 -26.47
CA GLN A 10 30.46 6.80 -25.76
C GLN A 10 29.73 5.47 -25.87
N LYS A 11 29.98 4.60 -24.88
CA LYS A 11 29.22 3.38 -24.66
C LYS A 11 27.75 3.76 -24.48
N THR A 12 26.94 3.49 -25.49
CA THR A 12 25.50 3.79 -25.52
C THR A 12 24.83 3.27 -24.25
N PRO A 13 24.06 4.10 -23.51
CA PRO A 13 23.30 3.65 -22.36
C PRO A 13 22.14 2.75 -22.82
N GLY A 14 21.79 1.76 -22.00
CA GLY A 14 20.75 0.79 -22.31
C GLY A 14 21.27 -0.53 -22.88
N TYR A 15 20.54 -1.61 -22.61
CA TYR A 15 20.82 -2.92 -23.21
C TYR A 15 20.50 -2.86 -24.71
N LEU A 16 21.50 -3.09 -25.57
CA LEU A 16 21.40 -2.90 -27.03
C LEU A 16 20.95 -1.48 -27.45
N GLY A 17 21.27 -0.47 -26.64
CA GLY A 17 20.83 0.91 -26.86
C GLY A 17 19.40 1.21 -26.42
N LYS A 18 18.66 0.20 -25.94
CA LYS A 18 17.29 0.33 -25.44
C LYS A 18 17.24 0.94 -24.04
N LYS A 19 16.58 2.09 -23.94
CA LYS A 19 16.54 2.95 -22.76
C LYS A 19 15.18 2.95 -22.08
N LEU A 20 14.08 2.64 -22.76
CA LEU A 20 12.75 2.67 -22.15
C LEU A 20 12.27 1.27 -21.74
N VAL A 21 11.80 1.12 -20.50
CA VAL A 21 11.41 -0.19 -19.97
C VAL A 21 10.09 -0.08 -19.21
N PRO A 22 8.93 -0.14 -19.91
CA PRO A 22 7.66 -0.35 -19.26
C PRO A 22 7.64 -1.73 -18.59
N THR A 23 7.21 -1.77 -17.33
CA THR A 23 7.12 -2.99 -16.53
C THR A 23 5.80 -3.02 -15.77
N TYR A 24 5.14 -4.17 -15.78
CA TYR A 24 4.01 -4.47 -14.91
C TYR A 24 4.44 -5.52 -13.89
N SER A 25 4.15 -5.29 -12.61
CA SER A 25 4.47 -6.23 -11.54
C SER A 25 3.32 -6.46 -10.59
N LEU A 26 3.20 -7.70 -10.14
CA LEU A 26 2.36 -8.13 -9.04
C LEU A 26 3.19 -8.09 -7.76
N GLY A 27 2.68 -7.38 -6.75
CA GLY A 27 3.27 -7.31 -5.42
C GLY A 27 2.44 -8.08 -4.40
N PHE A 28 3.12 -8.72 -3.45
CA PHE A 28 2.52 -9.49 -2.37
C PHE A 28 3.06 -8.91 -1.07
N ALA A 29 2.21 -8.23 -0.31
CA ALA A 29 2.55 -7.74 1.01
C ALA A 29 1.85 -8.59 2.07
N PRO A 30 2.57 -9.11 3.08
CA PRO A 30 1.93 -9.81 4.19
C PRO A 30 1.00 -8.86 4.95
N SER A 31 -0.21 -9.32 5.20
CA SER A 31 -1.21 -8.58 5.97
C SER A 31 -0.96 -8.78 7.48
N PHE A 32 0.19 -8.31 7.98
CA PHE A 32 0.60 -8.47 9.39
C PHE A 32 -0.56 -8.15 10.34
N PHE A 33 -1.14 -9.20 10.95
CA PHE A 33 -2.24 -9.14 11.93
C PHE A 33 -3.53 -8.45 11.46
N ASN A 34 -3.68 -8.31 10.14
CA ASN A 34 -4.69 -7.47 9.51
C ASN A 34 -5.50 -8.28 8.48
N PRO A 35 -6.84 -8.10 8.37
CA PRO A 35 -7.61 -8.70 7.29
C PRO A 35 -7.12 -8.26 5.91
N ASN A 36 -7.07 -9.19 4.96
CA ASN A 36 -6.98 -8.84 3.54
C ASN A 36 -8.32 -8.34 2.99
N LYS A 37 -8.36 -8.03 1.69
CA LYS A 37 -9.59 -7.62 0.99
C LYS A 37 -10.79 -8.55 1.19
N ASN A 38 -10.56 -9.84 1.45
CA ASN A 38 -11.62 -10.84 1.62
C ASN A 38 -11.97 -11.09 3.10
N GLY A 39 -11.49 -10.24 4.02
CA GLY A 39 -11.72 -10.40 5.46
C GLY A 39 -10.91 -11.52 6.12
N ALA A 40 -10.05 -12.22 5.39
CA ALA A 40 -9.24 -13.30 5.94
C ALA A 40 -8.09 -12.74 6.80
N LYS A 41 -7.95 -13.24 8.03
CA LYS A 41 -6.87 -12.91 8.98
C LYS A 41 -5.92 -14.11 9.12
N GLY A 42 -4.61 -13.86 9.21
CA GLY A 42 -3.64 -14.92 9.45
C GLY A 42 -2.22 -14.60 8.98
N PHE A 43 -1.25 -15.42 9.38
CA PHE A 43 0.17 -15.27 9.04
C PHE A 43 0.48 -15.43 7.53
N PHE A 44 -0.36 -16.16 6.80
CA PHE A 44 -0.19 -16.42 5.35
C PHE A 44 -1.17 -15.63 4.48
N THR A 45 -1.72 -14.55 5.02
CA THR A 45 -2.61 -13.67 4.27
C THR A 45 -1.80 -12.58 3.58
N PHE A 46 -2.00 -12.42 2.26
CA PHE A 46 -1.32 -11.41 1.46
C PHE A 46 -2.31 -10.43 0.84
N ASN A 47 -1.91 -9.16 0.81
CA ASN A 47 -2.51 -8.13 -0.02
C ASN A 47 -1.82 -8.13 -1.39
N LEU A 48 -2.63 -8.16 -2.45
CA LEU A 48 -2.16 -8.13 -3.83
C LEU A 48 -2.07 -6.68 -4.32
N PHE A 49 -0.90 -6.33 -4.84
CA PHE A 49 -0.58 -5.02 -5.41
C PHE A 49 -0.43 -5.14 -6.91
N HIS A 50 -1.02 -4.19 -7.62
CA HIS A 50 -0.80 -4.01 -9.05
C HIS A 50 0.10 -2.80 -9.24
N GLN A 51 1.24 -2.98 -9.90
CA GLN A 51 2.20 -1.90 -10.12
C GLN A 51 2.55 -1.78 -11.60
N LEU A 52 2.49 -0.56 -12.11
CA LEU A 52 2.98 -0.18 -13.42
C LEU A 52 4.19 0.74 -13.23
N ARG A 53 5.29 0.45 -13.92
CA ARG A 53 6.54 1.20 -13.83
C ARG A 53 7.04 1.54 -15.22
N LEU A 54 7.66 2.70 -15.34
CA LEU A 54 8.32 3.14 -16.56
C LEU A 54 9.73 3.57 -16.20
N ASP A 55 10.72 2.76 -16.56
CA ASP A 55 12.14 3.05 -16.33
C ASP A 55 12.76 3.66 -17.60
N TYR A 56 13.49 4.76 -17.43
CA TYR A 56 14.34 5.37 -18.45
C TYR A 56 15.82 5.22 -18.05
N VAL A 57 16.58 4.48 -18.87
CA VAL A 57 18.00 4.20 -18.64
C VAL A 57 18.83 5.44 -18.98
N THR A 58 19.34 6.09 -17.94
CA THR A 58 20.18 7.30 -18.06
C THR A 58 21.65 6.97 -18.26
N SER A 59 22.12 5.84 -17.70
CA SER A 59 23.49 5.37 -17.88
C SER A 59 23.54 3.83 -17.85
N ARG A 60 24.69 3.24 -18.20
CA ARG A 60 24.85 1.77 -18.12
C ARG A 60 24.52 1.18 -16.74
N LYS A 61 24.64 1.97 -15.67
CA LYS A 61 24.40 1.55 -14.29
C LYS A 61 23.29 2.33 -13.58
N SER A 62 22.54 3.17 -14.29
CA SER A 62 21.53 4.03 -13.68
C SER A 62 20.29 4.13 -14.55
N ALA A 63 19.12 4.15 -13.91
CA ALA A 63 17.86 4.48 -14.55
C ALA A 63 17.04 5.40 -13.63
N VAL A 64 16.22 6.25 -14.21
CA VAL A 64 15.21 7.05 -13.49
C VAL A 64 13.85 6.49 -13.90
N GLY A 65 12.94 6.35 -12.95
CA GLY A 65 11.64 5.77 -13.23
C GLY A 65 10.52 6.45 -12.47
N ILE A 66 9.33 6.31 -13.07
CA ILE A 66 8.06 6.66 -12.44
C ILE A 66 7.23 5.39 -12.28
N GLY A 67 6.42 5.35 -11.24
CA GLY A 67 5.56 4.21 -10.94
C GLY A 67 4.15 4.64 -10.55
N PHE A 68 3.18 3.81 -10.91
CA PHE A 68 1.82 3.83 -10.41
C PHE A 68 1.55 2.51 -9.72
N GLU A 69 0.90 2.54 -8.56
CA GLU A 69 0.46 1.34 -7.86
C GLU A 69 -0.98 1.45 -7.38
N THR A 70 -1.65 0.32 -7.30
CA THR A 70 -2.99 0.23 -6.71
C THR A 70 -3.15 -1.09 -5.97
N TYR A 71 -3.83 -1.05 -4.84
CA TYR A 71 -4.22 -2.24 -4.08
C TYR A 71 -5.46 -1.95 -3.24
N SER A 72 -6.08 -3.02 -2.75
CA SER A 72 -7.19 -2.94 -1.82
C SER A 72 -6.93 -3.85 -0.63
N THR A 73 -7.32 -3.43 0.57
CA THR A 73 -7.22 -4.23 1.80
C THR A 73 -8.48 -4.07 2.63
N GLY A 74 -8.80 -5.07 3.45
CA GLY A 74 -9.93 -5.01 4.36
C GLY A 74 -9.62 -4.17 5.61
N ILE A 75 -10.65 -3.51 6.11
CA ILE A 75 -10.71 -2.88 7.42
C ILE A 75 -11.89 -3.51 8.15
N ASP A 76 -11.61 -4.18 9.26
CA ASP A 76 -12.67 -4.58 10.19
C ASP A 76 -12.81 -3.51 11.26
N TYR A 77 -14.04 -3.19 11.60
CA TYR A 77 -14.40 -2.21 12.60
C TYR A 77 -15.45 -2.79 13.53
N ASP A 78 -15.12 -2.97 14.80
CA ASP A 78 -16.10 -3.24 15.86
C ASP A 78 -16.17 -2.00 16.75
N TYR A 79 -17.34 -1.40 16.83
CA TYR A 79 -17.58 -0.22 17.68
C TYR A 79 -18.70 -0.49 18.65
N GLY A 80 -18.35 -0.40 19.93
CA GLY A 80 -19.28 -0.37 21.04
C GLY A 80 -19.35 1.03 21.62
N TYR A 81 -20.52 1.67 21.57
CA TYR A 81 -20.82 2.83 22.38
C TYR A 81 -21.81 2.44 23.47
N ARG A 82 -21.41 2.69 24.72
CA ARG A 82 -22.25 2.48 25.90
C ARG A 82 -22.42 3.82 26.60
N ASN A 83 -23.66 4.30 26.69
CA ASN A 83 -24.00 5.45 27.52
C ASN A 83 -24.82 4.97 28.72
N ASP A 84 -24.15 4.87 29.86
CA ASP A 84 -24.76 4.39 31.12
C ASP A 84 -25.87 5.32 31.62
N ALA A 85 -25.90 6.60 31.21
CA ALA A 85 -26.94 7.54 31.62
C ALA A 85 -28.24 7.39 30.80
N GLN A 86 -28.20 6.72 29.64
CA GLN A 86 -29.36 6.55 28.75
C GLN A 86 -29.72 5.09 28.46
N ASP A 87 -29.00 4.13 29.07
CA ASP A 87 -29.09 2.68 28.82
C ASP A 87 -29.04 2.34 27.32
N ILE A 88 -28.24 3.11 26.57
CA ILE A 88 -28.03 2.91 25.14
C ILE A 88 -26.75 2.11 24.97
N ASN A 89 -26.88 0.90 24.42
CA ASN A 89 -25.78 0.08 23.96
C ASN A 89 -25.87 -0.09 22.44
N ILE A 90 -24.92 0.50 21.72
CA ILE A 90 -24.82 0.38 20.28
C ILE A 90 -23.56 -0.41 19.98
N ARG A 91 -23.71 -1.61 19.41
CA ARG A 91 -22.59 -2.43 18.90
C ARG A 91 -22.78 -2.65 17.41
N PHE A 92 -21.73 -2.39 16.63
CA PHE A 92 -21.72 -2.75 15.22
C PHE A 92 -20.34 -3.23 14.79
N ALA A 93 -20.34 -4.40 14.15
CA ALA A 93 -19.19 -4.93 13.43
C ALA A 93 -19.39 -4.67 11.93
N ARG A 94 -18.41 -4.02 11.29
CA ARG A 94 -18.40 -3.73 9.86
C ARG A 94 -17.13 -4.20 9.20
N HIS A 95 -17.28 -4.57 7.93
CA HIS A 95 -16.18 -4.77 7.01
C HIS A 95 -16.19 -3.61 6.00
N GLY A 96 -15.06 -2.92 5.88
CA GLY A 96 -14.83 -1.90 4.86
C GLY A 96 -13.69 -2.30 3.96
N ILE A 97 -13.71 -1.79 2.72
CA ILE A 97 -12.62 -1.97 1.77
C ILE A 97 -11.87 -0.65 1.67
N LEU A 98 -10.58 -0.69 2.01
CA LEU A 98 -9.65 0.40 1.80
C LEU A 98 -9.03 0.27 0.41
N ASN A 99 -9.29 1.25 -0.45
CA ASN A 99 -8.70 1.35 -1.78
C ASN A 99 -7.55 2.35 -1.75
N VAL A 100 -6.39 1.95 -2.24
CA VAL A 100 -5.19 2.78 -2.20
C VAL A 100 -4.56 2.87 -3.57
N LYS A 101 -4.23 4.10 -3.99
CA LYS A 101 -3.51 4.42 -5.22
C LYS A 101 -2.23 5.16 -4.87
N GLY A 102 -1.13 4.82 -5.51
CA GLY A 102 0.18 5.37 -5.24
C GLY A 102 0.90 5.82 -6.49
N PHE A 103 1.66 6.91 -6.35
CA PHE A 103 2.59 7.40 -7.36
C PHE A 103 4.01 7.36 -6.79
N GLN A 104 4.96 6.97 -7.63
CA GLN A 104 6.36 6.78 -7.24
C GLN A 104 7.26 7.53 -8.20
N LEU A 105 8.30 8.14 -7.65
CA LEU A 105 9.44 8.67 -8.42
C LEU A 105 10.71 8.10 -7.81
N TYR A 106 11.54 7.45 -8.62
CA TYR A 106 12.71 6.76 -8.09
C TYR A 106 13.89 6.74 -9.05
N ARG A 107 15.06 6.47 -8.49
CA ARG A 107 16.29 6.20 -9.22
C ARG A 107 16.78 4.80 -8.90
N SER A 108 17.13 4.05 -9.93
CA SER A 108 17.68 2.69 -9.85
C SER A 108 19.17 2.69 -10.14
N PHE A 109 19.93 1.93 -9.36
CA PHE A 109 21.37 1.73 -9.50
C PHE A 109 21.65 0.25 -9.72
N TYR A 110 22.45 -0.09 -10.74
CA TYR A 110 22.74 -1.47 -11.14
C TYR A 110 24.17 -1.84 -10.76
N SER A 111 24.33 -2.90 -9.97
CA SER A 111 25.64 -3.29 -9.41
C SER A 111 26.51 -3.99 -10.47
N ASN A 112 25.96 -5.03 -11.11
CA ASN A 112 26.67 -5.91 -12.05
C ASN A 112 25.79 -6.14 -13.30
N GLY A 113 25.94 -5.30 -14.33
CA GLY A 113 25.19 -5.43 -15.58
C GLY A 113 25.12 -4.13 -16.38
N ILE A 114 24.41 -4.21 -17.51
CA ILE A 114 23.95 -3.05 -18.29
C ILE A 114 22.45 -2.90 -17.98
N ALA A 115 22.03 -1.75 -17.49
CA ALA A 115 20.61 -1.48 -17.24
C ALA A 115 19.76 -1.77 -18.51
N PRO A 116 18.61 -2.47 -18.40
CA PRO A 116 17.91 -2.84 -17.17
C PRO A 116 18.21 -4.27 -16.65
N MET A 117 19.35 -4.87 -17.02
CA MET A 117 19.72 -6.25 -16.64
C MET A 117 20.50 -6.32 -15.33
N GLY A 118 20.24 -7.36 -14.54
CA GLY A 118 21.01 -7.72 -13.35
C GLY A 118 20.38 -7.22 -12.05
N LYS A 119 21.19 -7.23 -10.99
CA LYS A 119 20.80 -6.78 -9.65
C LYS A 119 20.77 -5.25 -9.60
N ARG A 120 19.70 -4.68 -9.06
CA ARG A 120 19.53 -3.25 -8.87
C ARG A 120 18.96 -2.91 -7.50
N HIS A 121 19.34 -1.73 -7.02
CA HIS A 121 18.74 -1.08 -5.87
C HIS A 121 18.06 0.20 -6.33
N SER A 122 16.84 0.47 -5.89
CA SER A 122 16.12 1.71 -6.22
C SER A 122 15.80 2.49 -4.96
N LEU A 123 15.97 3.80 -5.03
CA LEU A 123 15.64 4.75 -3.98
C LEU A 123 14.66 5.77 -4.55
N GLY A 124 13.60 6.09 -3.81
CA GLY A 124 12.58 6.99 -4.31
C GLY A 124 11.62 7.51 -3.27
N LEU A 125 10.72 8.35 -3.77
CA LEU A 125 9.61 8.94 -3.05
C LEU A 125 8.31 8.30 -3.51
N LYS A 126 7.37 8.18 -2.58
CA LYS A 126 6.03 7.63 -2.82
C LYS A 126 4.98 8.56 -2.23
N VAL A 127 3.96 8.86 -3.02
CA VAL A 127 2.74 9.56 -2.58
C VAL A 127 1.58 8.58 -2.68
N LEU A 128 0.77 8.48 -1.64
CA LEU A 128 -0.37 7.58 -1.56
C LEU A 128 -1.66 8.37 -1.36
N PHE A 129 -2.71 7.89 -2.00
CA PHE A 129 -4.08 8.36 -1.87
C PHE A 129 -4.94 7.17 -1.50
N SER A 130 -5.61 7.25 -0.36
CA SER A 130 -6.49 6.20 0.13
C SER A 130 -7.91 6.71 0.27
N SER A 131 -8.86 5.84 -0.05
CA SER A 131 -10.29 6.04 0.13
C SER A 131 -10.86 4.81 0.80
N THR A 132 -11.71 5.02 1.80
CA THR A 132 -12.38 3.93 2.50
C THR A 132 -13.83 3.88 2.07
N ASP A 133 -14.26 2.73 1.56
CA ASP A 133 -15.65 2.45 1.25
C ASP A 133 -16.14 1.42 2.26
N PHE A 134 -17.11 1.81 3.10
CA PHE A 134 -17.73 0.89 4.03
C PHE A 134 -18.95 0.25 3.37
N GLU A 135 -19.04 -1.08 3.44
CA GLU A 135 -20.30 -1.74 3.11
C GLU A 135 -21.29 -1.45 4.25
N ASP A 136 -22.50 -1.03 3.88
CA ASP A 136 -23.61 -0.83 4.82
C ASP A 136 -24.06 -2.20 5.35
N VAL A 137 -23.34 -2.71 6.34
CA VAL A 137 -23.82 -3.83 7.15
C VAL A 137 -24.79 -3.22 8.16
N GLY A 138 -26.08 -3.49 7.96
CA GLY A 138 -27.22 -2.89 8.66
C GLY A 138 -26.93 -2.56 10.12
N ALA A 139 -26.64 -1.29 10.38
CA ALA A 139 -26.40 -0.81 11.73
C ALA A 139 -27.75 -0.67 12.43
N THR A 140 -28.02 -1.60 13.33
CA THR A 140 -29.22 -1.61 14.17
C THR A 140 -28.99 -0.66 15.34
N LYS A 141 -29.59 0.52 15.32
CA LYS A 141 -29.63 1.39 16.49
C LYS A 141 -30.76 0.90 17.39
N THR A 142 -30.40 0.30 18.50
CA THR A 142 -31.33 -0.09 19.57
C THR A 142 -31.61 1.11 20.46
N LYS A 143 -32.85 1.61 20.47
CA LYS A 143 -33.31 2.59 21.47
C LYS A 143 -34.34 1.95 22.40
N PRO A 144 -34.35 2.29 23.71
CA PRO A 144 -35.46 1.94 24.57
C PRO A 144 -36.74 2.63 24.04
N ASP A 145 -37.82 1.86 23.87
CA ASP A 145 -39.13 2.37 23.48
C ASP A 145 -39.88 2.86 24.73
N ASN A 146 -39.91 4.17 24.96
CA ASN A 146 -40.65 4.75 26.07
C ASN A 146 -42.18 4.72 25.87
N SER A 147 -42.68 4.22 24.72
CA SER A 147 -44.11 4.20 24.39
C SER A 147 -44.78 2.84 24.56
N ASN A 148 -44.01 1.75 24.76
CA ASN A 148 -44.55 0.41 24.91
C ASN A 148 -43.78 -0.40 25.98
N PRO A 149 -44.37 -0.67 27.16
CA PRO A 149 -43.71 -1.38 28.27
C PRO A 149 -43.40 -2.86 27.99
N TYR A 150 -43.79 -3.38 26.82
CA TYR A 150 -43.57 -4.78 26.41
C TYR A 150 -42.67 -4.94 25.17
N SER A 151 -42.19 -3.85 24.59
CA SER A 151 -41.32 -3.86 23.40
C SER A 151 -40.00 -3.16 23.75
N ASN A 152 -38.99 -3.94 24.14
CA ASN A 152 -37.80 -3.35 24.75
C ASN A 152 -36.90 -2.55 23.79
N GLN A 153 -37.08 -2.61 22.47
CA GLN A 153 -36.05 -2.13 21.54
C GLN A 153 -36.63 -1.74 20.17
N ILE A 154 -36.65 -0.44 19.84
CA ILE A 154 -36.84 -0.01 18.44
C ILE A 154 -35.48 -0.09 17.74
N THR A 155 -35.43 -0.87 16.66
CA THR A 155 -34.27 -0.97 15.77
C THR A 155 -34.49 -0.06 14.55
N SER A 156 -33.80 1.08 14.50
CA SER A 156 -33.82 1.95 13.31
C SER A 156 -32.53 1.77 12.49
N PRO A 157 -32.60 1.74 11.14
CA PRO A 157 -31.42 1.78 10.31
C PRO A 157 -30.68 3.09 10.54
N TYR A 158 -29.39 3.01 10.91
CA TYR A 158 -28.52 4.18 11.05
C TYR A 158 -27.79 4.43 9.73
N GLU A 159 -28.05 5.56 9.10
CA GLU A 159 -27.39 6.00 7.86
C GLU A 159 -25.96 6.45 8.17
N ILE A 160 -24.99 5.81 7.53
CA ILE A 160 -23.57 5.96 7.87
C ILE A 160 -22.90 6.93 6.90
N LYS A 161 -22.04 7.80 7.44
CA LYS A 161 -21.24 8.73 6.63
C LYS A 161 -20.30 7.96 5.69
N LYS A 162 -20.31 8.36 4.41
CA LYS A 162 -19.35 7.91 3.38
C LYS A 162 -17.92 8.06 3.92
N GLY A 163 -17.10 7.04 3.70
CA GLY A 163 -15.82 6.87 4.38
C GLY A 163 -14.78 7.96 4.08
N GLY A 164 -13.69 7.92 4.86
CA GLY A 164 -12.65 8.94 4.82
C GLY A 164 -11.68 8.78 3.65
N THR A 165 -11.16 9.91 3.18
CA THR A 165 -10.00 9.95 2.26
C THR A 165 -8.76 10.41 3.02
N SER A 166 -7.61 9.83 2.70
CA SER A 166 -6.33 10.27 3.26
C SER A 166 -5.25 10.35 2.18
N LYS A 167 -4.24 11.19 2.46
CA LYS A 167 -3.06 11.38 1.60
C LYS A 167 -1.83 11.16 2.45
N ASP A 168 -0.93 10.32 1.96
CA ASP A 168 0.28 9.97 2.68
C ASP A 168 1.51 10.12 1.78
N PHE A 169 2.67 10.31 2.42
CA PHE A 169 3.95 10.44 1.76
C PHE A 169 4.97 9.51 2.42
N GLY A 170 5.92 8.99 1.65
CA GLY A 170 6.91 8.06 2.16
C GLY A 170 8.13 7.89 1.29
N PHE A 171 9.12 7.21 1.87
CA PHE A 171 10.30 6.74 1.16
C PHE A 171 10.11 5.31 0.68
N MET A 172 10.65 5.02 -0.49
CA MET A 172 10.74 3.67 -1.06
C MET A 172 12.19 3.29 -1.22
N TYR A 173 12.52 2.11 -0.72
CA TYR A 173 13.72 1.36 -1.08
C TYR A 173 13.32 0.05 -1.75
N SER A 174 14.00 -0.30 -2.84
CA SER A 174 13.74 -1.51 -3.58
C SER A 174 15.01 -2.26 -3.85
N TYR A 175 14.99 -3.58 -3.70
CA TYR A 175 16.03 -4.47 -4.18
C TYR A 175 15.42 -5.46 -5.17
N SER A 176 15.94 -5.51 -6.39
CA SER A 176 15.41 -6.41 -7.41
C SER A 176 16.50 -6.95 -8.33
N SER A 177 16.20 -8.05 -8.99
CA SER A 177 17.03 -8.68 -10.01
C SER A 177 16.19 -8.88 -11.26
N SER A 178 16.74 -8.45 -12.40
CA SER A 178 16.08 -8.55 -13.69
C SER A 178 16.89 -9.39 -14.68
N ARG A 179 16.21 -10.18 -15.51
CA ARG A 179 16.79 -10.95 -16.61
C ARG A 179 16.04 -10.64 -17.90
N ILE A 180 16.78 -10.57 -18.99
CA ILE A 180 16.22 -10.34 -20.32
C ILE A 180 16.08 -11.68 -21.02
N ILE A 181 14.93 -11.91 -21.65
CA ILE A 181 14.61 -13.08 -22.47
C ILE A 181 14.32 -12.58 -23.89
N SER A 182 14.96 -13.22 -24.86
CA SER A 182 14.79 -12.94 -26.30
C SER A 182 15.01 -11.46 -26.66
N ASP A 183 15.89 -10.76 -25.94
CA ASP A 183 16.24 -9.34 -26.15
C ASP A 183 15.05 -8.34 -26.14
N ILE A 184 13.89 -8.80 -25.64
CA ILE A 184 12.63 -8.07 -25.68
C ILE A 184 11.97 -8.09 -24.29
N ILE A 185 11.85 -9.26 -23.67
CA ILE A 185 11.09 -9.42 -22.43
C ILE A 185 12.02 -9.26 -21.23
N VAL A 186 11.63 -8.46 -20.26
CA VAL A 186 12.33 -8.29 -18.98
C VAL A 186 11.52 -9.01 -17.91
N LEU A 187 12.07 -10.06 -17.32
CA LEU A 187 11.52 -10.64 -16.10
C LEU A 187 12.24 -10.05 -14.89
N SER A 188 11.49 -9.65 -13.89
CA SER A 188 12.03 -9.07 -12.66
C SER A 188 11.42 -9.70 -11.42
N PHE A 189 12.26 -9.91 -10.42
CA PHE A 189 11.86 -10.32 -9.08
C PHE A 189 12.50 -9.38 -8.07
N GLY A 190 11.81 -9.07 -6.97
CA GLY A 190 12.42 -8.24 -5.94
C GLY A 190 11.60 -8.12 -4.67
N ILE A 191 12.10 -7.25 -3.81
CA ILE A 191 11.50 -6.87 -2.54
C ILE A 191 11.53 -5.34 -2.42
N ASP A 192 10.42 -4.77 -1.96
CA ASP A 192 10.28 -3.36 -1.68
C ASP A 192 10.09 -3.16 -0.18
N PHE A 193 10.79 -2.17 0.35
CA PHE A 193 10.66 -1.67 1.71
C PHE A 193 10.18 -0.23 1.61
N ASN A 194 9.01 0.08 2.17
CA ASN A 194 8.48 1.43 2.16
C ASN A 194 8.24 1.92 3.59
N VAL A 195 8.54 3.20 3.81
CA VAL A 195 8.27 3.87 5.09
C VAL A 195 7.35 5.05 4.82
N ILE A 196 6.13 5.00 5.37
CA ILE A 196 5.12 6.04 5.22
C ILE A 196 5.12 6.95 6.44
N PHE A 197 5.38 8.25 6.26
CA PHE A 197 5.66 9.18 7.35
C PHE A 197 4.49 9.44 8.28
N SER A 198 3.28 9.52 7.73
CA SER A 198 2.05 9.79 8.49
C SER A 198 1.73 8.73 9.54
N ALA A 199 2.36 7.58 9.44
CA ALA A 199 2.06 6.39 10.23
C ALA A 199 3.29 5.85 10.99
N HIS A 200 4.52 6.15 10.56
CA HIS A 200 5.69 5.41 11.07
C HIS A 200 5.91 5.57 12.60
N PHE A 201 5.86 6.78 13.17
CA PHE A 201 6.12 6.94 14.61
C PHE A 201 5.06 6.29 15.50
N LYS A 202 3.81 6.23 15.02
CA LYS A 202 2.69 5.70 15.81
C LYS A 202 2.58 4.18 15.71
N TYR A 203 2.94 3.59 14.56
CA TYR A 203 2.65 2.17 14.28
C TYR A 203 3.88 1.29 14.07
N PHE A 204 5.10 1.85 14.08
CA PHE A 204 6.29 1.00 13.98
C PHE A 204 6.42 0.05 15.18
N GLY A 205 6.05 0.51 16.38
CA GLY A 205 5.98 -0.34 17.57
C GLY A 205 5.00 -1.50 17.40
N SER A 206 3.81 -1.26 16.86
CA SER A 206 2.78 -2.29 16.71
C SER A 206 3.06 -3.35 15.64
N ILE A 207 4.00 -3.11 14.71
CA ILE A 207 4.51 -4.17 13.84
C ILE A 207 5.36 -5.19 14.63
N ILE A 208 6.07 -4.72 15.66
CA ILE A 208 7.07 -5.51 16.40
C ILE A 208 6.47 -6.15 17.66
N SER A 209 5.61 -5.43 18.39
CA SER A 209 5.22 -5.81 19.76
C SER A 209 3.96 -6.67 19.87
N GLN A 210 3.25 -6.98 18.78
CA GLN A 210 1.95 -7.72 18.80
C GLN A 210 0.81 -7.10 19.65
N ASP A 211 1.11 -6.11 20.50
CA ASP A 211 0.13 -5.33 21.26
C ASP A 211 -0.54 -4.31 20.34
N LEU A 212 -1.52 -4.81 19.59
CA LEU A 212 -2.57 -3.99 19.00
C LEU A 212 -3.61 -3.77 20.08
N ASP A 213 -3.41 -2.73 20.89
CA ASP A 213 -4.43 -2.28 21.83
C ASP A 213 -5.65 -1.83 21.00
N ASP A 214 -6.59 -2.76 20.78
CA ASP A 214 -7.91 -2.55 20.20
C ASP A 214 -8.83 -1.87 21.24
N SER A 215 -8.26 -1.05 22.13
CA SER A 215 -9.01 -0.23 23.06
C SER A 215 -9.82 0.77 22.22
N SER A 216 -11.12 0.50 22.05
CA SER A 216 -12.06 1.49 21.51
C SER A 216 -11.91 2.77 22.32
N PRO A 217 -11.43 3.88 21.73
CA PRO A 217 -11.23 5.10 22.47
C PRO A 217 -12.60 5.63 22.90
N SER A 218 -12.84 5.68 24.21
CA SER A 218 -14.14 6.01 24.80
C SER A 218 -14.65 7.42 24.49
N ASN A 219 -13.82 8.27 23.86
CA ASN A 219 -14.11 9.70 23.62
C ASN A 219 -13.69 10.22 22.22
N GLN A 220 -13.39 9.35 21.23
CA GLN A 220 -13.04 9.81 19.88
C GLN A 220 -14.23 9.72 18.92
N THR A 221 -14.28 10.63 17.94
CA THR A 221 -15.26 10.54 16.86
C THR A 221 -14.99 9.28 16.01
N GLU A 222 -16.05 8.59 15.59
CA GLU A 222 -15.99 7.43 14.68
C GLU A 222 -15.09 7.72 13.47
N GLU A 223 -15.19 8.91 12.90
CA GLU A 223 -14.38 9.36 11.77
C GLU A 223 -12.86 9.38 12.06
N TYR A 224 -12.47 9.85 13.25
CA TYR A 224 -11.06 9.88 13.64
C TYR A 224 -10.51 8.45 13.79
N PHE A 225 -11.26 7.57 14.45
CA PHE A 225 -10.87 6.18 14.63
C PHE A 225 -10.73 5.43 13.30
N LEU A 226 -11.70 5.60 12.38
CA LEU A 226 -11.66 4.97 11.07
C LEU A 226 -10.48 5.44 10.22
N ASN A 227 -10.17 6.74 10.26
CA ASN A 227 -8.99 7.30 9.60
C ASN A 227 -7.68 6.75 10.19
N ASP A 228 -7.64 6.59 11.51
CA ASP A 228 -6.49 6.03 12.22
C ASP A 228 -6.21 4.57 11.83
N LYS A 229 -7.26 3.73 11.84
CA LYS A 229 -7.20 2.35 11.35
C LYS A 229 -6.80 2.27 9.88
N ALA A 230 -7.36 3.13 9.02
CA ALA A 230 -6.99 3.19 7.61
C ALA A 230 -5.49 3.46 7.43
N LYS A 231 -4.93 4.48 8.10
CA LYS A 231 -3.49 4.79 8.06
C LYS A 231 -2.63 3.64 8.53
N GLN A 232 -3.03 2.95 9.60
CA GLN A 232 -2.34 1.75 10.08
C GLN A 232 -2.33 0.64 9.02
N ARG A 233 -3.45 0.44 8.31
CA ARG A 233 -3.55 -0.57 7.23
C ARG A 233 -2.70 -0.21 6.03
N VAL A 234 -2.67 1.06 5.65
CA VAL A 234 -1.77 1.55 4.58
C VAL A 234 -0.32 1.27 4.96
N PHE A 235 0.09 1.62 6.18
CA PHE A 235 1.46 1.45 6.65
C PHE A 235 1.90 -0.01 6.69
N SER A 236 1.11 -0.87 7.33
CA SER A 236 1.42 -2.31 7.43
C SER A 236 1.51 -2.98 6.07
N SER A 237 0.61 -2.65 5.14
CA SER A 237 0.60 -3.22 3.78
C SER A 237 1.75 -2.70 2.92
N GLN A 238 2.31 -1.53 3.23
CA GLN A 238 3.39 -0.92 2.45
C GLN A 238 4.79 -1.26 2.97
N PHE A 239 4.92 -1.69 4.23
CA PHE A 239 6.21 -1.87 4.88
C PHE A 239 7.13 -2.84 4.13
N LEU A 240 6.60 -4.01 3.76
CA LEU A 240 7.34 -5.07 3.07
C LEU A 240 6.49 -5.63 1.93
N MET A 241 7.05 -5.71 0.74
CA MET A 241 6.34 -6.27 -0.41
C MET A 241 7.28 -7.08 -1.30
N LEU A 242 6.92 -8.33 -1.57
CA LEU A 242 7.58 -9.17 -2.57
C LEU A 242 6.99 -8.89 -3.94
N LYS A 243 7.79 -8.81 -5.00
CA LYS A 243 7.28 -8.50 -6.35
C LYS A 243 7.83 -9.43 -7.41
N ILE A 244 6.95 -9.74 -8.37
CA ILE A 244 7.27 -10.43 -9.61
C ILE A 244 6.70 -9.59 -10.75
N GLY A 245 7.52 -9.28 -11.75
CA GLY A 245 7.12 -8.43 -12.85
C GLY A 245 7.63 -8.86 -14.20
N ILE A 246 6.88 -8.48 -15.22
CA ILE A 246 7.21 -8.61 -16.63
C ILE A 246 7.24 -7.21 -17.25
N GLY A 247 8.27 -6.95 -18.05
CA GLY A 247 8.44 -5.71 -18.77
C GLY A 247 8.93 -5.95 -20.18
N PHE A 248 9.03 -4.86 -20.93
CA PHE A 248 9.44 -4.89 -22.33
C PHE A 248 10.57 -3.90 -22.54
N LEU A 249 11.60 -4.30 -23.26
CA LEU A 249 12.67 -3.44 -23.71
C LEU A 249 12.19 -2.66 -24.93
N ALA A 250 11.95 -1.37 -24.75
CA ALA A 250 11.62 -0.42 -25.80
C ALA A 250 12.78 0.57 -26.00
N PHE A 251 12.90 1.07 -27.23
CA PHE A 251 13.73 2.19 -27.72
C PHE A 251 15.02 2.54 -27.00
#